data_AF-A0A8T3SIT6-F1
#
_entry.id   AF-A0A8T3SIT6-F1
#
_cell.length_a   1.000
_cell.length_b   1.000
_cell.length_c   1.000
_cell.angle_alpha   90.00
_cell.angle_beta   90.00
_cell.angle_gamma   90.00
#
_symmetry.space_group_name_H-M   'P 1'
#
loop_
_entity.id
_entity.type
_entity.pdbx_description
1 polymer ?
#
loop_
_entity_poly.entity_id
_entity_poly.type
_entity_poly.pdbx_seq_one_letter_code
_entity_poly.pdbx_strand_id
1 'polypeptide(L)'
;MKDTKSNTAGNIIAEIIPLNGYFPNNSYYPVLIYKQIIAINKGTVNDIQHFLKQNGWHNTWVNSIYDYHHYHSNTHEALVVYEGDCKVQLGGPNGKVHSISQGDVIIFPVGVAHKNIESSKNFKCIGAYPFDIDYDMHYGKKEEHPAVDHNIKSTPLPKTDPIFGEQGLLFNYWKNKYD
;
A
#
# COMPACT_ATOMS: atom_id res chain seq x y z
N MET A 1 -20.30 22.23 -13.83
CA MET A 1 -19.74 22.52 -12.50
C MET A 1 -18.37 21.87 -12.43
N LYS A 2 -17.32 22.68 -12.62
CA LYS A 2 -15.91 22.27 -12.53
C LYS A 2 -15.37 22.95 -11.28
N ASP A 3 -15.22 22.19 -10.21
CA ASP A 3 -14.46 22.60 -9.04
C ASP A 3 -13.55 21.44 -8.60
N THR A 4 -12.70 20.98 -9.53
CA THR A 4 -11.51 20.22 -9.19
C THR A 4 -10.43 21.22 -8.80
N LYS A 5 -10.52 21.75 -7.57
CA LYS A 5 -9.38 22.43 -6.96
C LYS A 5 -8.26 21.40 -6.86
N SER A 6 -7.27 21.56 -7.72
CA SER A 6 -5.92 21.04 -7.60
C SER A 6 -5.49 21.21 -6.14
N ASN A 7 -5.52 20.14 -5.37
CA ASN A 7 -4.93 20.13 -4.05
C ASN A 7 -3.45 19.81 -4.26
N THR A 8 -2.64 20.83 -3.98
CA THR A 8 -1.19 20.87 -3.97
C THR A 8 -0.57 19.57 -3.43
N ALA A 9 0.48 19.09 -4.11
CA ALA A 9 1.23 17.88 -3.78
C ALA A 9 1.44 17.71 -2.26
N GLY A 10 0.71 16.76 -1.67
CA GLY A 10 1.02 16.27 -0.32
C GLY A 10 2.46 15.74 -0.30
N ASN A 11 3.13 15.84 0.85
CA ASN A 11 4.46 15.27 1.02
C ASN A 11 4.42 13.77 0.71
N ILE A 12 5.20 13.32 -0.28
CA ILE A 12 5.33 11.90 -0.63
C ILE A 12 6.64 11.38 -0.05
N ILE A 13 6.53 10.36 0.79
CA ILE A 13 7.67 9.55 1.19
C ILE A 13 7.78 8.40 0.20
N ALA A 14 8.97 8.18 -0.35
CA ALA A 14 9.28 7.03 -1.21
C ALA A 14 10.48 6.30 -0.60
N GLU A 15 10.32 5.01 -0.30
CA GLU A 15 11.37 4.22 0.36
C GLU A 15 11.53 2.83 -0.24
N ILE A 16 12.73 2.53 -0.72
CA ILE A 16 13.12 1.18 -1.14
C ILE A 16 13.37 0.34 0.10
N ILE A 17 12.70 -0.81 0.17
CA ILE A 17 12.81 -1.74 1.30
C ILE A 17 13.68 -2.93 0.86
N PRO A 18 14.91 -3.08 1.39
CA PRO A 18 15.80 -4.17 1.02
C PRO A 18 15.32 -5.51 1.59
N LEU A 19 15.83 -6.62 1.02
CA LEU A 19 15.69 -7.96 1.56
C LEU A 19 16.07 -8.00 3.05
N ASN A 20 15.29 -8.71 3.86
CA ASN A 20 15.57 -8.91 5.29
C ASN A 20 15.26 -10.36 5.71
N GLY A 21 16.29 -11.20 5.81
CA GLY A 21 16.09 -12.63 6.05
C GLY A 21 15.24 -13.28 4.97
N TYR A 22 14.10 -13.86 5.36
CA TYR A 22 13.10 -14.43 4.44
C TYR A 22 11.95 -13.47 4.11
N PHE A 23 12.05 -12.18 4.47
CA PHE A 23 11.13 -11.16 3.96
C PHE A 23 11.70 -10.62 2.65
N PRO A 24 11.16 -11.00 1.48
CA PRO A 24 11.76 -10.69 0.19
C PRO A 24 11.79 -9.18 -0.08
N ASN A 25 10.75 -8.47 0.37
CA ASN A 25 10.55 -7.05 0.13
C ASN A 25 10.62 -6.70 -1.36
N ASN A 26 10.90 -5.44 -1.70
CA ASN A 26 10.99 -5.00 -3.08
C ASN A 26 12.10 -3.96 -3.23
N SER A 27 13.21 -4.39 -3.82
CA SER A 27 14.39 -3.55 -4.05
C SER A 27 14.26 -2.62 -5.26
N TYR A 28 13.14 -2.69 -5.99
CA TYR A 28 12.96 -1.96 -7.24
C TYR A 28 11.86 -0.91 -7.15
N TYR A 29 10.71 -1.28 -6.58
CA TYR A 29 9.61 -0.36 -6.35
C TYR A 29 9.63 0.13 -4.90
N PRO A 30 9.65 1.46 -4.65
CA PRO A 30 9.59 1.97 -3.29
C PRO A 30 8.17 1.85 -2.72
N VAL A 31 8.05 1.64 -1.41
CA VAL A 31 6.83 1.96 -0.67
C VAL A 31 6.57 3.45 -0.80
N LEU A 32 5.35 3.83 -1.12
CA LEU A 32 4.93 5.22 -1.21
C LEU A 32 3.98 5.55 -0.08
N ILE A 33 4.18 6.70 0.58
CA ILE A 33 3.24 7.24 1.56
C ILE A 33 2.84 8.65 1.12
N TYR A 34 1.58 8.79 0.69
CA TYR A 34 0.98 10.07 0.32
C TYR A 34 0.39 10.69 1.58
N LYS A 35 1.04 11.72 2.12
CA LYS A 35 0.59 12.35 3.36
C LYS A 35 -0.60 13.26 3.11
N GLN A 36 -1.66 13.04 3.89
CA GLN A 36 -2.85 13.91 3.98
C GLN A 36 -3.50 14.22 2.63
N ILE A 37 -3.52 13.23 1.73
CA ILE A 37 -4.00 13.43 0.36
C ILE A 37 -5.52 13.27 0.24
N ILE A 38 -6.15 12.52 1.16
CA ILE A 38 -7.59 12.32 1.20
C ILE A 38 -8.23 13.16 2.31
N ALA A 39 -9.18 14.01 1.93
CA ALA A 39 -10.01 14.76 2.87
C ALA A 39 -11.16 13.89 3.40
N ILE A 40 -10.87 13.05 4.41
CA ILE A 40 -11.83 12.06 4.94
C ILE A 40 -13.06 12.71 5.59
N ASN A 41 -12.95 13.94 6.10
CA ASN A 41 -14.07 14.65 6.74
C ASN A 41 -15.27 14.95 5.80
N LYS A 42 -15.17 14.60 4.52
CA LYS A 42 -16.20 14.80 3.50
C LYS A 42 -16.70 13.50 2.86
N GLY A 43 -16.10 12.35 3.14
CA GLY A 43 -16.41 11.08 2.48
C GLY A 43 -16.66 9.94 3.46
N THR A 44 -17.62 9.08 3.13
CA THR A 44 -17.87 7.84 3.86
C THR A 44 -16.89 6.74 3.40
N VAL A 45 -16.79 5.67 4.18
CA VAL A 45 -16.07 4.44 3.77
C VAL A 45 -16.50 3.96 2.39
N ASN A 46 -17.81 3.95 2.11
CA ASN A 46 -18.36 3.50 0.84
C ASN A 46 -17.93 4.39 -0.33
N ASP A 47 -17.83 5.71 -0.11
CA ASP A 47 -17.36 6.64 -1.15
C ASP A 47 -15.91 6.36 -1.54
N ILE A 48 -15.06 6.07 -0.54
CA ILE A 48 -13.64 5.74 -0.77
C ILE A 48 -13.49 4.38 -1.45
N GLN A 49 -14.23 3.36 -1.01
CA GLN A 49 -14.22 2.05 -1.67
C GLN A 49 -14.71 2.15 -3.11
N HIS A 50 -15.76 2.93 -3.37
CA HIS A 50 -16.26 3.17 -4.73
C HIS A 50 -15.21 3.88 -5.59
N PHE A 51 -14.55 4.89 -5.05
CA PHE A 51 -13.49 5.62 -5.73
C PHE A 51 -12.28 4.73 -6.07
N LEU A 52 -11.80 3.93 -5.13
CA LEU A 52 -10.73 2.95 -5.36
C LEU A 52 -11.13 1.97 -6.47
N LYS A 53 -12.38 1.49 -6.44
CA LYS A 53 -12.93 0.60 -7.47
C LYS A 53 -12.95 1.25 -8.85
N GLN A 54 -13.31 2.53 -8.96
CA GLN A 54 -13.26 3.27 -10.22
C GLN A 54 -11.84 3.39 -10.78
N ASN A 55 -10.84 3.46 -9.89
CA ASN A 55 -9.44 3.42 -10.26
C ASN A 55 -8.91 2.00 -10.47
N GLY A 56 -9.73 0.95 -10.48
CA GLY A 56 -9.28 -0.43 -10.72
C GLY A 56 -8.63 -1.11 -9.52
N TRP A 57 -8.83 -0.57 -8.31
CA TRP A 57 -8.40 -1.17 -7.05
C TRP A 57 -9.60 -1.77 -6.34
N HIS A 58 -9.59 -3.09 -6.21
CA HIS A 58 -10.74 -3.91 -5.86
C HIS A 58 -10.51 -4.65 -4.53
N ASN A 59 -11.36 -5.63 -4.24
CA ASN A 59 -11.27 -6.53 -3.07
C ASN A 59 -11.09 -5.77 -1.75
N THR A 60 -11.87 -4.69 -1.61
CA THR A 60 -11.68 -3.74 -0.53
C THR A 60 -12.20 -4.27 0.80
N TRP A 61 -11.48 -4.01 1.88
CA TRP A 61 -11.87 -4.32 3.25
C TRP A 61 -11.67 -3.11 4.16
N VAL A 62 -12.21 -3.15 5.39
CA VAL A 62 -12.08 -2.06 6.37
C VAL A 62 -11.68 -2.64 7.72
N ASN A 63 -10.44 -2.41 8.14
CA ASN A 63 -9.91 -2.93 9.40
C ASN A 63 -8.61 -2.22 9.83
N SER A 64 -8.00 -2.70 10.91
CA SER A 64 -6.61 -2.38 11.28
C SER A 64 -5.61 -3.18 10.43
N ILE A 65 -4.33 -2.84 10.56
CA ILE A 65 -3.19 -3.62 10.03
C ILE A 65 -2.81 -4.66 11.09
N TYR A 66 -2.45 -5.88 10.66
CA TYR A 66 -2.00 -6.94 11.58
C TYR A 66 -0.77 -6.52 12.40
N ASP A 67 -0.67 -7.02 13.62
CA ASP A 67 0.44 -6.78 14.56
C ASP A 67 1.64 -7.72 14.36
N TYR A 68 1.55 -8.60 13.36
CA TYR A 68 2.61 -9.46 12.88
C TYR A 68 2.98 -9.11 11.44
N HIS A 69 4.25 -9.33 11.08
CA HIS A 69 4.70 -9.08 9.71
C HIS A 69 4.01 -10.04 8.74
N HIS A 70 3.46 -9.46 7.69
CA HIS A 70 2.92 -10.19 6.56
C HIS A 70 3.23 -9.44 5.26
N TYR A 71 3.16 -10.15 4.14
CA TYR A 71 3.27 -9.58 2.80
C TYR A 71 2.44 -10.38 1.79
N HIS A 72 2.21 -9.76 0.63
CA HIS A 72 1.59 -10.38 -0.52
C HIS A 72 2.65 -10.63 -1.59
N SER A 73 2.73 -11.85 -2.12
CA SER A 73 3.67 -12.21 -3.20
C SER A 73 3.07 -12.03 -4.59
N ASN A 74 1.73 -11.97 -4.70
CA ASN A 74 1.01 -11.95 -5.97
C ASN A 74 0.39 -10.59 -6.36
N THR A 75 0.36 -9.61 -5.46
CA THR A 75 -0.29 -8.32 -5.72
C THR A 75 0.36 -7.13 -4.99
N HIS A 76 0.08 -5.93 -5.46
CA HIS A 76 0.34 -4.68 -4.72
C HIS A 76 -0.81 -4.38 -3.78
N GLU A 77 -0.58 -3.55 -2.77
CA GLU A 77 -1.63 -3.17 -1.82
C GLU A 77 -1.64 -1.67 -1.61
N ALA A 78 -2.84 -1.10 -1.52
CA ALA A 78 -3.05 0.27 -1.09
C ALA A 78 -3.86 0.29 0.20
N LEU A 79 -3.40 1.05 1.20
CA LEU A 79 -4.14 1.32 2.42
C LEU A 79 -4.48 2.82 2.49
N VAL A 80 -5.77 3.14 2.52
CA VAL A 80 -6.24 4.49 2.83
C VAL A 80 -6.53 4.57 4.32
N VAL A 81 -5.81 5.42 5.05
CA VAL A 81 -6.04 5.60 6.50
C VAL A 81 -7.32 6.41 6.69
N TYR A 82 -8.36 5.75 7.20
CA TYR A 82 -9.69 6.34 7.34
C TYR A 82 -9.87 7.03 8.69
N GLU A 83 -9.34 6.44 9.77
CA GLU A 83 -9.53 6.98 11.12
C GLU A 83 -8.31 6.66 11.98
N GLY A 84 -7.94 7.58 12.86
CA GLY A 84 -6.88 7.39 13.86
C GLY A 84 -5.46 7.45 13.31
N ASP A 85 -4.54 6.92 14.09
CA ASP A 85 -3.09 6.96 13.85
C ASP A 85 -2.48 5.58 14.06
N CYS A 86 -1.43 5.27 13.28
CA CYS A 86 -0.68 4.03 13.41
C CYS A 86 0.82 4.25 13.14
N LYS A 87 1.66 3.47 13.82
CA LYS A 87 3.06 3.26 13.50
C LYS A 87 3.18 1.94 12.76
N VAL A 88 3.53 2.00 11.48
CA VAL A 88 3.74 0.82 10.64
C VAL A 88 5.23 0.55 10.50
N GLN A 89 5.65 -0.66 10.85
CA GLN A 89 7.01 -1.14 10.61
C GLN A 89 7.07 -1.83 9.25
N LEU A 90 8.07 -1.45 8.44
CA LEU A 90 8.26 -1.94 7.07
C LEU A 90 9.50 -2.83 6.95
N GLY A 91 9.38 -3.93 6.21
CA GLY A 91 10.51 -4.73 5.77
C GLY A 91 10.95 -5.86 6.69
N GLY A 92 10.14 -6.23 7.69
CA GLY A 92 10.48 -7.29 8.65
C GLY A 92 11.13 -6.76 9.94
N PRO A 93 11.67 -7.66 10.79
CA PRO A 93 12.28 -7.30 12.08
C PRO A 93 13.33 -6.20 11.94
N ASN A 94 13.32 -5.23 12.87
CA ASN A 94 14.19 -4.04 12.86
C ASN A 94 14.03 -3.12 11.64
N GLY A 95 13.00 -3.35 10.84
CA GLY A 95 12.59 -2.49 9.75
C GLY A 95 12.20 -1.09 10.22
N LYS A 96 12.24 -0.12 9.28
CA LYS A 96 11.94 1.27 9.60
C LYS A 96 10.46 1.44 9.93
N VAL A 97 10.19 2.35 10.86
CA VAL A 97 8.84 2.68 11.32
C VAL A 97 8.40 4.01 10.73
N HIS A 98 7.18 4.05 10.20
CA HIS A 98 6.54 5.26 9.72
C HIS A 98 5.26 5.55 10.48
N SER A 99 5.04 6.81 10.83
CA SER A 99 3.77 7.28 11.40
C SER A 99 2.81 7.66 10.28
N ILE A 100 1.64 7.04 10.31
CA ILE A 100 0.55 7.24 9.35
C ILE A 100 -0.69 7.69 10.13
N SER A 101 -1.48 8.56 9.55
CA SER A 101 -2.65 9.17 10.18
C SER A 101 -3.78 9.32 9.18
N GLN A 102 -5.00 9.50 9.68
CA GLN A 102 -6.20 9.75 8.87
C GLN A 102 -5.93 10.67 7.67
N GLY A 103 -6.33 10.25 6.47
CA GLY A 103 -6.12 10.96 5.22
C GLY A 103 -4.81 10.62 4.49
N ASP A 104 -3.90 9.87 5.11
CA ASP A 104 -2.75 9.31 4.44
C ASP A 104 -3.13 8.10 3.57
N VAL A 105 -2.35 7.86 2.52
CA VAL A 105 -2.43 6.65 1.69
C VAL A 105 -1.06 6.00 1.63
N ILE A 106 -0.99 4.70 1.85
CA ILE A 106 0.24 3.92 1.69
C ILE A 106 0.05 2.97 0.54
N ILE A 107 1.07 2.84 -0.30
CA ILE A 107 1.08 1.89 -1.42
C ILE A 107 2.29 0.98 -1.24
N PHE A 108 2.00 -0.30 -1.01
CA PHE A 108 2.99 -1.36 -0.87
C PHE A 108 3.25 -2.02 -2.21
N PRO A 109 4.50 -2.02 -2.67
CA PRO A 109 4.94 -2.96 -3.67
C PRO A 109 4.75 -4.40 -3.18
N VAL A 110 4.54 -5.29 -4.15
CA VAL A 110 4.48 -6.72 -3.93
C VAL A 110 5.76 -7.19 -3.21
N GLY A 111 5.62 -8.08 -2.25
CA GLY A 111 6.72 -8.62 -1.44
C GLY A 111 7.06 -7.81 -0.18
N VAL A 112 6.62 -6.55 -0.06
CA VAL A 112 6.98 -5.71 1.10
C VAL A 112 6.23 -6.15 2.35
N ALA A 113 7.01 -6.63 3.32
CA ALA A 113 6.48 -6.98 4.63
C ALA A 113 6.13 -5.73 5.44
N HIS A 114 5.01 -5.78 6.16
CA HIS A 114 4.63 -4.70 7.05
C HIS A 114 3.81 -5.20 8.25
N LYS A 115 3.79 -4.40 9.32
CA LYS A 115 2.93 -4.63 10.49
C LYS A 115 2.63 -3.35 11.26
N ASN A 116 1.54 -3.37 12.00
CA ASN A 116 1.23 -2.40 13.04
C ASN A 116 2.07 -2.68 14.29
N ILE A 117 2.75 -1.66 14.85
CA ILE A 117 3.44 -1.79 16.15
C ILE A 117 2.78 -0.98 17.26
N GLU A 118 1.96 -0.01 16.89
CA GLU A 118 1.26 0.88 17.80
C GLU A 118 0.17 1.61 17.00
N SER A 119 -1.06 1.63 17.50
CA SER A 119 -2.14 2.41 16.87
C SER A 119 -3.10 2.96 17.91
N SER A 120 -3.81 4.02 17.54
CA SER A 120 -4.93 4.53 18.33
C SER A 120 -6.04 3.47 18.40
N LYS A 121 -6.88 3.53 19.45
CA LYS A 121 -7.97 2.55 19.67
C LYS A 121 -8.99 2.51 18.53
N ASN A 122 -9.14 3.63 17.81
CA ASN A 122 -10.08 3.79 16.72
C ASN A 122 -9.42 3.66 15.34
N PHE A 123 -8.16 3.25 15.27
CA PHE A 123 -7.45 3.14 13.99
C PHE A 123 -8.17 2.20 13.01
N LYS A 124 -8.46 2.72 11.81
CA LYS A 124 -9.03 1.96 10.70
C LYS A 124 -8.43 2.43 9.38
N CYS A 125 -8.16 1.48 8.50
CA CYS A 125 -7.78 1.71 7.12
C CYS A 125 -8.67 0.91 6.17
N ILE A 126 -8.66 1.31 4.91
CA ILE A 126 -9.34 0.64 3.82
C ILE A 126 -8.25 0.04 2.93
N GLY A 127 -8.17 -1.29 2.89
CA GLY A 127 -7.27 -1.98 1.98
C GLY A 127 -7.90 -2.16 0.60
N ALA A 128 -7.06 -2.17 -0.44
CA ALA A 128 -7.46 -2.42 -1.82
C ALA A 128 -6.29 -2.99 -2.63
N TYR A 129 -6.60 -3.76 -3.67
CA TYR A 129 -5.62 -4.46 -4.49
C TYR A 129 -5.87 -4.22 -5.98
N PRO A 130 -4.82 -4.01 -6.79
CA PRO A 130 -4.97 -4.04 -8.24
C PRO A 130 -5.09 -5.50 -8.71
N PHE A 131 -5.54 -5.69 -9.95
CA PHE A 131 -5.61 -6.97 -10.69
C PHE A 131 -6.84 -7.86 -10.48
N ASP A 132 -7.76 -7.52 -9.56
CA ASP A 132 -8.98 -8.31 -9.34
C ASP A 132 -8.69 -9.80 -9.01
N ILE A 133 -7.69 -10.01 -8.15
CA ILE A 133 -7.29 -11.33 -7.66
C ILE A 133 -7.39 -11.41 -6.14
N ASP A 134 -7.55 -12.63 -5.63
CA ASP A 134 -7.41 -12.89 -4.20
C ASP A 134 -5.93 -12.79 -3.80
N TYR A 135 -5.64 -11.99 -2.78
CA TYR A 135 -4.29 -11.83 -2.26
C TYR A 135 -3.87 -13.06 -1.45
N ASP A 136 -2.60 -13.44 -1.57
CA ASP A 136 -2.00 -14.47 -0.72
C ASP A 136 -1.54 -13.87 0.62
N MET A 137 -1.18 -14.70 1.61
CA MET A 137 -0.63 -14.22 2.88
C MET A 137 0.64 -14.99 3.19
N HIS A 138 1.75 -14.25 3.32
CA HIS A 138 3.05 -14.81 3.64
C HIS A 138 3.68 -14.12 4.85
N TYR A 139 4.54 -14.83 5.56
CA TYR A 139 4.97 -14.47 6.91
C TYR A 139 6.50 -14.46 7.08
N GLY A 140 7.26 -14.61 6.00
CA GLY A 140 8.71 -14.57 6.01
C GLY A 140 9.30 -15.90 6.45
N LYS A 141 8.76 -17.00 5.90
CA LYS A 141 9.20 -18.36 6.22
C LYS A 141 10.02 -18.93 5.07
N LYS A 142 11.03 -19.73 5.39
CA LYS A 142 11.94 -20.31 4.39
C LYS A 142 11.20 -21.13 3.33
N GLU A 143 10.20 -21.89 3.75
CA GLU A 143 9.38 -22.77 2.91
C GLU A 143 8.49 -22.04 1.90
N GLU A 144 8.31 -20.73 2.04
CA GLU A 144 7.60 -19.90 1.04
C GLU A 144 8.44 -19.73 -0.23
N HIS A 145 9.77 -19.90 -0.13
CA HIS A 145 10.71 -19.79 -1.24
C HIS A 145 10.91 -21.14 -1.95
N PRO A 146 11.12 -21.14 -3.29
CA PRO A 146 11.30 -19.98 -4.17
C PRO A 146 10.00 -19.47 -4.81
N ALA A 147 8.83 -19.99 -4.41
CA ALA A 147 7.56 -19.66 -5.06
C ALA A 147 7.24 -18.17 -4.96
N VAL A 148 7.40 -17.56 -3.77
CA VAL A 148 7.17 -16.12 -3.57
C VAL A 148 8.10 -15.25 -4.41
N ASP A 149 9.36 -15.67 -4.62
CA ASP A 149 10.32 -14.91 -5.43
C ASP A 149 9.88 -14.87 -6.90
N HIS A 150 9.37 -15.98 -7.43
CA HIS A 150 8.82 -16.06 -8.78
C HIS A 150 7.55 -15.20 -8.93
N ASN A 151 6.66 -15.22 -7.94
CA ASN A 151 5.44 -14.41 -7.96
C ASN A 151 5.80 -12.92 -7.96
N ILE A 152 6.63 -12.47 -7.01
CA ILE A 152 7.07 -11.07 -6.88
C ILE A 152 7.72 -10.55 -8.16
N LYS A 153 8.51 -11.40 -8.83
CA LYS A 153 9.16 -11.05 -10.10
C LYS A 153 8.17 -10.94 -11.26
N SER A 154 7.11 -11.75 -11.25
CA SER A 154 6.13 -11.86 -12.34
C SER A 154 4.97 -10.87 -12.22
N THR A 155 4.74 -10.31 -11.02
CA THR A 155 3.69 -9.31 -10.78
C THR A 155 3.95 -8.03 -11.59
N PRO A 156 3.01 -7.64 -12.47
CA PRO A 156 3.16 -6.44 -13.32
C PRO A 156 2.93 -5.16 -12.51
N LEU A 157 3.17 -4.00 -13.13
CA LEU A 157 2.68 -2.73 -12.59
C LEU A 157 1.14 -2.66 -12.59
N PRO A 158 0.52 -1.96 -11.63
CA PRO A 158 -0.90 -1.65 -11.74
C PRO A 158 -1.15 -0.71 -12.93
N LYS A 159 -2.33 -0.80 -13.55
CA LYS A 159 -2.70 0.07 -14.68
C LYS A 159 -2.88 1.54 -14.26
N THR A 160 -3.11 1.77 -12.97
CA THR A 160 -3.55 3.04 -12.40
C THR A 160 -2.99 3.20 -10.98
N ASP A 161 -2.75 4.45 -10.60
CA ASP A 161 -2.59 4.87 -9.22
C ASP A 161 -3.94 4.76 -8.48
N PRO A 162 -3.97 4.29 -7.21
CA PRO A 162 -5.23 4.12 -6.47
C PRO A 162 -5.98 5.43 -6.24
N ILE A 163 -5.28 6.56 -6.24
CA ILE A 163 -5.83 7.89 -5.98
C ILE A 163 -5.93 8.72 -7.26
N PHE A 164 -4.90 8.69 -8.10
CA PHE A 164 -4.80 9.62 -9.23
C PHE A 164 -5.04 8.98 -10.61
N GLY A 165 -5.39 7.69 -10.67
CA GLY A 165 -5.71 7.00 -11.92
C GLY A 165 -4.50 6.81 -12.85
N GLU A 166 -4.72 6.84 -14.15
CA GLU A 166 -3.73 6.44 -15.18
C GLU A 166 -2.45 7.29 -15.21
N GLN A 167 -2.52 8.55 -14.81
CA GLN A 167 -1.37 9.48 -14.81
C GLN A 167 -0.95 9.86 -13.39
N GLY A 168 -1.17 8.93 -12.45
CA GLY A 168 -0.94 9.20 -11.04
C GLY A 168 0.51 9.27 -10.60
N LEU A 169 0.69 9.75 -9.37
CA LEU A 169 2.00 10.02 -8.79
C LEU A 169 2.82 8.75 -8.60
N LEU A 170 2.18 7.58 -8.45
CA LEU A 170 2.81 6.25 -8.41
C LEU A 170 3.82 6.08 -9.55
N PHE A 171 3.44 6.43 -10.77
CA PHE A 171 4.25 6.21 -11.97
C PHE A 171 5.45 7.15 -12.08
N ASN A 172 5.57 8.17 -11.22
CA ASN A 172 6.81 8.93 -11.10
C ASN A 172 7.92 8.11 -10.43
N TYR A 173 7.56 7.13 -9.61
CA TYR A 173 8.48 6.30 -8.82
C TYR A 173 8.55 4.86 -9.32
N TRP A 174 7.43 4.30 -9.79
CA TRP A 174 7.35 2.93 -10.28
C TRP A 174 7.42 2.92 -11.80
N LYS A 175 8.60 2.59 -12.33
CA LYS A 175 8.88 2.47 -13.78
C LYS A 175 8.95 1.01 -14.19
N ASN A 176 8.72 0.66 -15.45
CA ASN A 176 8.83 -0.74 -15.85
C ASN A 176 10.24 -1.28 -15.53
N LYS A 177 10.28 -2.46 -14.90
CA LYS A 177 11.52 -3.18 -14.58
C LYS A 177 12.43 -3.47 -15.77
N TYR A 178 11.90 -3.40 -16.99
CA TYR A 178 12.53 -3.90 -18.21
C TYR A 178 12.46 -2.89 -19.38
N ASP A 179 12.16 -1.62 -19.12
CA ASP A 179 12.35 -0.53 -20.10
C ASP A 179 13.83 -0.11 -20.17
#